data_AF-A0A7M4FU85-F1
#
_entry.id   AF-A0A7M4FU85-F1
#
_cell.length_a   1.000
_cell.length_b   1.000
_cell.length_c   1.000
_cell.angle_alpha   90.00
_cell.angle_beta   90.00
_cell.angle_gamma   90.00
#
_symmetry.space_group_name_H-M   'P 1'
#
loop_
_entity.id
_entity.type
_entity.pdbx_description
1 polymer ?
#
loop_
_entity_poly.entity_id
_entity_poly.type
_entity_poly.pdbx_seq_one_letter_code
_entity_poly.pdbx_strand_id
1 'polypeptide(L)' 'MFLAHILSNIVVLSIFVKYKELRTATNAIIINLAFTDIGVSGIGYPMSAASDLHGSWKFGNTGCQVFENLVIKPEIKKC' A
#
# COMPACT_ATOMS: atom_id res chain seq x y z
N MET A 1 -10.01 -6.90 -10.63
CA MET A 1 -10.17 -6.46 -9.23
C MET A 1 -9.08 -5.46 -8.80
N PHE A 2 -7.79 -5.75 -8.98
CA PHE A 2 -6.68 -4.81 -8.67
C PHE A 2 -6.69 -3.49 -9.47
N LEU A 3 -7.03 -3.53 -10.77
CA LEU A 3 -7.09 -2.31 -11.59
C LEU A 3 -8.12 -1.30 -11.05
N ALA A 4 -9.27 -1.75 -10.57
CA ALA A 4 -10.31 -0.86 -10.03
C ALA A 4 -9.82 -0.14 -8.77
N HIS A 5 -9.05 -0.84 -7.92
CA HIS A 5 -8.45 -0.26 -6.72
C HIS A 5 -7.43 0.83 -7.06
N ILE A 6 -6.52 0.54 -8.01
CA ILE A 6 -5.51 1.50 -8.45
C ILE A 6 -6.17 2.71 -9.13
N LEU A 7 -7.15 2.47 -10.02
CA LEU A 7 -7.89 3.53 -10.69
C LEU A 7 -8.62 4.43 -9.69
N SER A 8 -9.27 3.86 -8.67
CA SER A 8 -9.99 4.64 -7.66
C SER A 8 -9.06 5.55 -6.87
N ASN A 9 -7.92 5.04 -6.40
CA ASN A 9 -6.98 5.85 -5.61
C ASN A 9 -6.24 6.89 -6.46
N ILE A 10 -5.90 6.58 -7.72
CA ILE A 10 -5.31 7.55 -8.64
C ILE A 10 -6.29 8.67 -8.97
N VAL A 11 -7.57 8.35 -9.21
CA VAL A 11 -8.61 9.35 -9.49
C VAL A 11 -8.78 10.29 -8.31
N VAL A 12 -8.85 9.75 -7.08
CA VAL A 12 -8.91 10.54 -5.85
C VAL A 12 -7.70 11.49 -5.75
N LEU A 13 -6.49 10.97 -5.91
CA LEU A 13 -5.27 11.79 -5.86
C LEU A 13 -5.26 12.87 -6.95
N SER A 14 -5.71 12.54 -8.16
CA SER A 14 -5.76 13.44 -9.31
C SER A 14 -6.74 14.60 -9.10
N ILE A 15 -7.91 14.32 -8.53
CA ILE A 15 -8.90 15.34 -8.18
C ILE A 15 -8.32 16.29 -7.12
N PHE A 16 -7.64 15.76 -6.11
CA PHE A 16 -7.01 16.58 -5.06
C PHE A 16 -5.84 17.43 -5.57
N VAL A 17 -5.02 16.92 -6.50
CA VAL A 17 -3.95 17.69 -7.14
C VAL A 17 -4.53 18.82 -8.00
N LYS A 18 -5.64 18.55 -8.69
CA LYS A 18 -6.27 19.51 -9.60
C LYS A 18 -7.04 20.61 -8.87
N TYR A 19 -7.64 20.31 -7.72
CA TYR A 19 -8.43 21.28 -6.97
C TYR A 19 -7.78 21.65 -5.62
N LYS A 20 -6.92 22.68 -5.65
CA LYS A 20 -6.26 23.24 -4.45
C LYS A 20 -7.22 23.83 -3.41
N GLU A 21 -8.39 24.31 -3.86
CA GLU A 21 -9.46 24.85 -2.99
C GLU A 21 -10.04 23.82 -2.02
N LEU A 22 -9.87 22.51 -2.30
CA LEU A 22 -10.31 21.43 -1.42
C LEU A 22 -9.31 21.09 -0.31
N ARG A 23 -8.27 21.90 -0.03
CA ARG A 23 -7.39 21.67 1.13
C ARG A 23 -8.07 22.06 2.45
N THR A 24 -8.98 21.23 2.93
CA THR A 24 -9.63 21.33 4.25
C THR A 24 -9.28 20.11 5.10
N ALA A 25 -9.44 20.17 6.43
CA ALA A 25 -9.10 19.10 7.37
C ALA A 25 -9.69 17.72 6.98
N THR A 26 -10.93 17.68 6.47
CA THR A 26 -11.59 16.46 5.99
C THR A 26 -10.84 15.80 4.83
N ASN A 27 -10.25 16.60 3.95
CA ASN A 27 -9.59 16.14 2.73
C ASN A 27 -8.16 15.66 2.99
N ALA A 28 -7.52 16.09 4.08
CA ALA A 28 -6.23 15.56 4.50
C ALA A 28 -6.31 14.06 4.85
N ILE A 29 -7.42 13.62 5.46
CA ILE A 29 -7.67 12.20 5.78
C ILE A 29 -7.77 11.38 4.49
N ILE A 30 -8.52 11.89 3.50
CA ILE A 30 -8.72 11.20 2.22
C ILE A 30 -7.40 11.10 1.44
N ILE A 31 -6.58 12.14 1.45
CA ILE A 31 -5.26 12.13 0.81
C ILE A 31 -4.34 11.10 1.47
N ASN A 32 -4.27 11.07 2.80
CA ASN A 32 -3.46 10.08 3.52
C ASN A 32 -3.92 8.65 3.26
N LEU A 33 -5.23 8.43 3.19
CA LEU A 33 -5.80 7.13 2.88
C LEU A 33 -5.44 6.70 1.45
N ALA A 34 -5.64 7.57 0.45
CA ALA A 34 -5.32 7.29 -0.93
C ALA A 34 -3.81 7.04 -1.14
N PHE A 35 -2.96 7.81 -0.45
CA PHE A 35 -1.51 7.62 -0.51
C PHE A 35 -1.09 6.27 0.09
N THR A 36 -1.69 5.89 1.22
CA THR A 36 -1.45 4.60 1.86
C THR A 36 -1.86 3.44 0.95
N ASP A 37 -3.01 3.56 0.29
CA ASP A 37 -3.53 2.51 -0.59
C ASP A 37 -2.70 2.35 -1.87
N ILE A 38 -2.19 3.45 -2.44
CA ILE A 38 -1.24 3.41 -3.56
C ILE A 38 0.07 2.75 -3.12
N GLY A 39 0.58 3.07 -1.92
CA GLY A 39 1.78 2.45 -1.37
C GLY A 39 1.59 0.94 -1.13
N VAL A 40 0.45 0.55 -0.57
CA VAL A 40 0.09 -0.86 -0.37
C VAL A 40 -0.05 -1.58 -1.71
N SER A 41 -0.81 -1.05 -2.67
CA SER A 41 -1.01 -1.63 -4.01
C SER A 41 0.27 -1.72 -4.85
N GLY A 42 1.12 -0.69 -4.80
CA GLY A 42 2.33 -0.59 -5.60
C GLY A 42 3.57 -1.24 -4.98
N ILE A 43 3.65 -1.35 -3.65
CA ILE A 43 4.82 -1.89 -2.94
C ILE A 43 4.42 -3.09 -2.09
N GLY A 44 3.39 -2.93 -1.25
CA GLY A 44 2.92 -3.98 -0.34
C GLY A 44 2.56 -5.31 -1.01
N TYR A 45 1.67 -5.26 -2.00
CA TYR A 45 1.24 -6.44 -2.73
C TYR A 45 2.35 -7.10 -3.56
N PRO A 46 3.13 -6.39 -4.40
CA PRO A 46 4.19 -7.03 -5.17
C PRO A 46 5.32 -7.57 -4.29
N MET A 47 5.63 -6.93 -3.16
CA MET A 47 6.62 -7.41 -2.20
C MET A 47 6.14 -8.70 -1.50
N SER A 48 4.85 -8.76 -1.18
CA SER A 48 4.22 -9.99 -0.66
C SER A 48 4.24 -11.10 -1.71
N ALA A 49 3.86 -10.80 -2.95
CA ALA A 49 3.87 -11.75 -4.06
C ALA A 49 5.28 -12.25 -4.42
N ALA A 50 6.27 -11.36 -4.41
CA ALA A 50 7.67 -11.72 -4.61
C ALA A 50 8.19 -12.63 -3.49
N SER A 51 7.79 -12.39 -2.25
CA SER A 51 8.19 -13.22 -1.11
C SER A 51 7.54 -14.60 -1.14
N ASP A 52 6.28 -14.70 -1.59
CA ASP A 52 5.62 -15.99 -1.87
C ASP A 52 6.35 -16.75 -2.98
N LEU A 53 6.71 -16.07 -4.07
CA LEU A 53 7.36 -16.70 -5.22
C LEU A 53 8.78 -17.19 -4.90
N HIS A 54 9.55 -16.39 -4.15
CA HIS A 54 10.91 -16.75 -3.75
C HIS A 54 10.95 -17.67 -2.54
N GLY A 55 9.85 -17.75 -1.80
CA GLY A 55 9.74 -18.52 -0.57
C GLY A 55 10.75 -18.11 0.50
N SER A 56 11.27 -16.88 0.50
CA SER A 56 12.12 -16.26 1.54
C SER A 56 12.20 -14.73 1.35
N TRP A 57 12.26 -13.97 2.45
CA TRP A 57 12.28 -12.51 2.46
C TRP A 57 13.70 -11.96 2.24
N LYS A 58 13.92 -11.24 1.13
CA LYS A 58 15.21 -10.63 0.80
C LYS A 58 15.29 -9.11 0.99
N PHE A 59 14.19 -8.45 1.39
CA PHE A 59 14.11 -7.00 1.52
C PHE A 59 14.61 -6.45 2.88
N GLY A 60 15.31 -7.27 3.67
CA GLY A 60 15.90 -6.90 4.95
C GLY A 60 14.97 -7.08 6.16
N ASN A 61 15.57 -7.20 7.35
CA ASN A 61 14.92 -7.64 8.58
C ASN A 61 13.80 -6.68 9.06
N THR A 62 14.00 -5.37 8.87
CA THR A 62 13.02 -4.34 9.22
C THR A 62 11.75 -4.44 8.38
N GLY A 63 11.89 -4.73 7.09
CA GLY A 63 10.74 -4.97 6.21
C GLY A 63 9.96 -6.20 6.65
N CYS A 64 10.66 -7.26 7.08
CA CYS A 64 10.00 -8.49 7.50
C CYS A 64 9.15 -8.30 8.76
N GLN A 65 9.68 -7.61 9.79
CA GLN A 65 8.90 -7.27 10.98
C GLN A 65 7.72 -6.35 10.66
N VAL A 66 7.90 -5.34 9.80
CA VAL A 66 6.80 -4.43 9.46
C VAL A 66 5.70 -5.17 8.71
N PHE A 67 6.03 -5.99 7.72
CA PHE A 67 5.05 -6.76 6.95
C PHE A 67 4.38 -7.87 7.78
N GLU A 68 5.10 -8.52 8.69
CA GLU A 68 4.54 -9.48 9.65
C GLU A 68 3.46 -8.83 10.53
N ASN A 69 3.72 -7.64 11.04
CA ASN A 69 2.77 -6.92 11.89
C ASN A 69 1.59 -6.32 11.10
N LEU A 70 1.76 -6.10 9.79
CA LEU A 70 0.74 -5.50 8.93
C LEU A 70 -0.13 -6.54 8.22
N VAL A 71 0.42 -7.71 7.89
CA VAL A 71 -0.24 -8.81 7.19
C VAL A 71 -0.16 -10.04 8.07
N ILE A 72 -1.28 -10.40 8.70
CA ILE A 72 -1.42 -11.65 9.46
C ILE A 72 -1.38 -12.82 8.45
N LYS A 73 -0.18 -13.23 8.04
CA LYS A 73 0.06 -14.52 7.38
C LYS A 73 0.49 -15.51 8.46
N PRO A 74 -0.39 -16.44 8.90
CA PRO A 74 -0.06 -17.39 9.94
C PRO A 74 0.80 -18.59 9.48
N GLU A 75 1.24 -18.63 8.22
CA GLU A 75 2.00 -19.79 7.71
C GLU A 75 3.41 -19.42 7.26
N ILE A 76 4.37 -19.71 8.15
CA ILE A 76 5.80 -19.87 7.89
C ILE A 76 6.59 -18.56 8.01
N LYS A 77 7.31 -18.42 9.14
CA LYS A 77 8.45 -17.52 9.28
C LYS A 77 9.46 -17.80 8.16
N LYS A 78 9.41 -16.99 7.11
CA LYS A 78 10.42 -16.96 6.05
C LYS A 78 11.00 -15.55 5.85
N CYS A 79 11.05 -14.75 6.93
CA CYS A 79 12.35 -14.17 7.23
C CYS A 79 13.27 -15.38 7.52
#